data_AF-A0A1K1PFC8-F1
#
_entry.id   AF-A0A1K1PFC8-F1
#
_cell.length_a   1.000
_cell.length_b   1.000
_cell.length_c   1.000
_cell.angle_alpha   90.00
_cell.angle_beta   90.00
_cell.angle_gamma   90.00
#
_symmetry.space_group_name_H-M   'P 1'
#
loop_
_entity.id
_entity.type
_entity.pdbx_description
1 polymer ?
#
loop_
_entity_poly.entity_id
_entity_poly.type
_entity_poly.pdbx_seq_one_letter_code
_entity_poly.pdbx_strand_id
1 'polypeptide(L)'
;MKARSYRSVLAAGISLYTSNFRKFFKASWITALIYSLVGGVASTLMTLKIPAILVAIMLQIQKYHGIFIEPLLNFAWTTIVIIGLIIATIAVMAMAHGTIMNQLKEHQETGNISTPTSWFKPSVRLMGRTIEGVFFTTVIFVGFIILEIALLTVIEVMKPGTILQAPITIMGCIIVVNTLFSLLAIPLFYVLTKYVLNKEKGYWSTLASSYGCGLRHWGSLFLVFFVSILLITIVGLVIILPANILYIANYMAQMGQLYGDPLGMPSYMTPMTYVTYVLCYFIQFYALLLLLLHCYYAYGSIEAKEQERQQQKLDILS
;
A
#
# COMPACT_ATOMS: atom_id res chain seq x y z
N MET A 1 23.71 -6.29 -12.31
CA MET A 1 23.35 -4.84 -12.31
C MET A 1 24.37 -4.09 -11.49
N LYS A 2 25.06 -3.08 -12.04
CA LYS A 2 26.12 -2.34 -11.32
C LYS A 2 25.75 -0.87 -11.09
N ALA A 3 24.60 -0.62 -10.45
CA ALA A 3 24.20 0.72 -10.01
C ALA A 3 24.90 1.05 -8.68
N ARG A 4 25.78 2.07 -8.66
CA ARG A 4 26.61 2.40 -7.48
C ARG A 4 25.98 3.46 -6.55
N SER A 5 25.11 4.31 -7.08
CA SER A 5 24.45 5.40 -6.32
C SER A 5 22.92 5.30 -6.33
N TYR A 6 22.25 5.89 -5.34
CA TYR A 6 20.77 5.93 -5.29
C TYR A 6 20.16 6.60 -6.55
N ARG A 7 20.82 7.64 -7.09
CA ARG A 7 20.40 8.29 -8.34
C ARG A 7 20.45 7.34 -9.53
N SER A 8 21.51 6.53 -9.62
CA SER A 8 21.63 5.52 -10.68
C SER A 8 20.57 4.42 -10.57
N VAL A 9 20.18 4.04 -9.34
CA VAL A 9 19.08 3.10 -9.08
C VAL A 9 17.74 3.67 -9.56
N LEU A 10 17.45 4.93 -9.21
CA LEU A 10 16.22 5.61 -9.63
C LEU A 10 16.15 5.77 -11.14
N ALA A 11 17.23 6.28 -11.76
CA ALA A 11 17.31 6.45 -13.20
C ALA A 11 17.17 5.12 -13.96
N ALA A 12 17.78 4.04 -13.47
CA ALA A 12 17.64 2.72 -14.07
C ALA A 12 16.20 2.18 -13.97
N GLY A 13 15.54 2.36 -12.81
CA GLY A 13 14.14 1.99 -12.61
C GLY A 13 13.20 2.73 -13.58
N ILE A 14 13.34 4.05 -13.69
CA ILE A 14 12.55 4.89 -14.61
C ILE A 14 12.84 4.51 -16.07
N SER A 15 14.11 4.32 -16.43
CA SER A 15 14.50 3.94 -17.79
C SER A 15 13.90 2.58 -18.17
N LEU A 16 13.97 1.59 -17.28
CA LEU A 16 13.36 0.27 -17.51
C LEU A 16 11.84 0.38 -17.67
N TYR A 17 11.18 1.16 -16.79
CA TYR A 17 9.74 1.39 -16.83
C TYR A 17 9.29 2.00 -18.16
N THR A 18 9.91 3.12 -18.55
CA THR A 18 9.52 3.90 -19.72
C THR A 18 9.83 3.17 -21.03
N SER A 19 11.02 2.56 -21.14
CA SER A 19 11.42 1.80 -22.34
C SER A 19 10.59 0.54 -22.58
N ASN A 20 10.02 -0.05 -21.52
CA ASN A 20 9.26 -1.30 -21.61
C ASN A 20 7.80 -1.18 -21.15
N PHE A 21 7.25 0.04 -21.04
CA PHE A 21 5.90 0.28 -20.52
C PHE A 21 4.85 -0.60 -21.20
N ARG A 22 4.89 -0.70 -22.53
CA ARG A 22 3.95 -1.53 -23.30
C ARG A 22 3.99 -3.02 -22.90
N LYS A 23 5.17 -3.54 -22.55
CA LYS A 23 5.33 -4.94 -22.13
C LYS A 23 4.76 -5.15 -20.74
N PHE A 24 5.05 -4.24 -19.81
CA PHE A 24 4.47 -4.27 -18.46
C PHE A 24 2.95 -4.13 -18.50
N PHE A 25 2.42 -3.17 -19.28
CA PHE A 25 0.99 -2.99 -19.49
C PHE A 25 0.32 -4.26 -20.01
N LYS A 26 0.85 -4.86 -21.09
CA LYS A 26 0.32 -6.11 -21.65
C LYS A 26 0.32 -7.27 -20.65
N ALA A 27 1.27 -7.30 -19.72
CA ALA A 27 1.39 -8.37 -18.74
C ALA A 27 0.43 -8.22 -17.54
N SER A 28 0.06 -6.99 -17.18
CA SER A 28 -0.64 -6.71 -15.91
C SER A 28 -1.97 -6.00 -16.05
N TRP A 29 -2.43 -5.62 -17.24
CA TRP A 29 -3.67 -4.84 -17.38
C TRP A 29 -4.92 -5.55 -16.82
N ILE A 30 -5.02 -6.88 -16.94
CA ILE A 30 -6.16 -7.63 -16.38
C ILE A 30 -6.14 -7.59 -14.85
N THR A 31 -4.97 -7.79 -14.24
CA THR A 31 -4.83 -7.75 -12.78
C THR A 31 -4.98 -6.33 -12.24
N ALA A 32 -4.51 -5.32 -12.99
CA ALA A 32 -4.75 -3.91 -12.71
C ALA A 32 -6.25 -3.57 -12.79
N LEU A 33 -6.97 -4.12 -13.77
CA LEU A 33 -8.42 -3.94 -13.89
C LEU A 33 -9.15 -4.56 -12.71
N ILE A 34 -8.86 -5.82 -12.35
CA ILE A 34 -9.47 -6.47 -11.17
C ILE A 34 -9.16 -5.68 -9.90
N TYR A 35 -7.90 -5.24 -9.72
CA TYR A 35 -7.48 -4.38 -8.61
C TYR A 35 -8.35 -3.12 -8.53
N SER A 36 -8.55 -2.47 -9.68
CA SER A 36 -9.34 -1.24 -9.76
C SER A 36 -10.83 -1.43 -9.53
N LEU A 37 -11.39 -2.56 -9.97
CA LEU A 37 -12.80 -2.89 -9.75
C LEU A 37 -13.06 -3.15 -8.27
N VAL A 38 -12.22 -3.95 -7.60
CA VAL A 38 -12.37 -4.26 -6.17
C VAL A 38 -12.09 -3.04 -5.30
N GLY A 39 -11.00 -2.32 -5.58
CA GLY A 39 -10.66 -1.07 -4.88
C GLY A 39 -11.72 0.00 -5.06
N GLY A 40 -12.30 0.10 -6.27
CA GLY A 40 -13.40 1.01 -6.56
C GLY A 40 -14.65 0.76 -5.72
N VAL A 41 -15.03 -0.51 -5.50
CA VAL A 41 -16.16 -0.84 -4.62
C VAL A 41 -15.84 -0.43 -3.17
N ALA A 42 -14.65 -0.80 -2.67
CA ALA A 42 -14.23 -0.48 -1.31
C ALA A 42 -14.28 1.03 -1.03
N SER A 43 -13.68 1.83 -1.91
CA SER A 43 -13.66 3.29 -1.76
C SER A 43 -15.02 3.93 -1.93
N THR A 44 -15.89 3.41 -2.80
CA THR A 44 -17.25 3.93 -2.96
C THR A 44 -18.08 3.69 -1.70
N LEU A 45 -17.98 2.51 -1.08
CA LEU A 45 -18.62 2.23 0.19
C LEU A 45 -18.08 3.15 1.30
N MET A 46 -16.76 3.30 1.38
CA MET A 46 -16.11 4.16 2.37
C MET A 46 -16.52 5.64 2.22
N THR A 47 -16.67 6.13 0.99
CA THR A 47 -16.93 7.56 0.73
C THR A 47 -18.39 7.94 0.69
N LEU A 48 -19.29 7.04 0.29
CA LEU A 48 -20.71 7.35 0.19
C LEU A 48 -21.54 6.72 1.31
N LYS A 49 -21.28 5.44 1.64
CA LYS A 49 -22.12 4.69 2.58
C LYS A 49 -21.77 5.00 4.03
N ILE A 50 -20.49 5.09 4.38
CA ILE A 50 -20.08 5.40 5.76
C ILE A 50 -20.62 6.77 6.21
N PRO A 51 -20.42 7.88 5.49
CA PRO A 51 -21.00 9.17 5.90
C PRO A 51 -22.52 9.15 6.02
N ALA A 52 -23.21 8.48 5.09
CA ALA A 52 -24.67 8.36 5.12
C ALA A 52 -25.18 7.63 6.37
N ILE A 53 -24.52 6.52 6.75
CA ILE A 53 -24.87 5.76 7.97
C ILE A 53 -24.59 6.60 9.22
N LEU A 54 -23.46 7.32 9.26
CA LEU A 54 -23.12 8.19 10.39
C LEU A 54 -24.14 9.32 10.57
N VAL A 55 -24.55 9.98 9.48
CA VAL A 55 -25.59 11.03 9.54
C VAL A 55 -26.93 10.43 9.97
N ALA A 56 -27.29 9.24 9.50
CA ALA A 56 -28.52 8.56 9.94
C ALA A 56 -28.50 8.26 11.46
N ILE A 57 -27.35 7.81 12.00
CA ILE A 57 -27.16 7.62 13.45
C ILE A 57 -27.34 8.96 14.19
N MET A 58 -26.70 10.03 13.71
CA MET A 58 -26.77 11.35 14.36
C MET A 58 -28.19 11.92 14.37
N LEU A 59 -28.91 11.84 13.25
CA LEU A 59 -30.30 12.28 13.15
C LEU A 59 -31.22 11.51 14.11
N GLN A 60 -31.01 10.21 14.27
CA GLN A 60 -31.80 9.41 15.23
C GLN A 60 -31.49 9.79 16.68
N ILE A 61 -30.22 9.98 17.03
CA ILE A 61 -29.82 10.44 18.36
C ILE A 61 -30.47 11.79 18.67
N GLN A 62 -30.46 12.72 17.71
CA GLN A 62 -31.08 14.04 17.87
C GLN A 62 -32.60 13.97 18.02
N LYS A 63 -33.28 13.09 17.28
CA LYS A 63 -34.75 12.98 17.28
C LYS A 63 -35.32 12.21 18.47
N TYR A 64 -34.62 11.17 18.92
CA TYR A 64 -35.17 10.21 19.90
C TYR A 64 -34.36 10.14 21.21
N HIS A 65 -33.27 10.90 21.35
CA HIS A 65 -32.39 10.90 22.53
C HIS A 65 -31.91 9.49 22.95
N GLY A 66 -31.72 8.60 21.98
CA GLY A 66 -31.34 7.21 22.21
C GLY A 66 -30.54 6.63 21.05
N ILE A 67 -29.77 5.58 21.35
CA ILE A 67 -28.96 4.86 20.37
C ILE A 67 -29.72 3.62 19.90
N PHE A 68 -29.95 3.50 18.60
CA PHE A 68 -30.61 2.34 17.99
C PHE A 68 -29.60 1.31 17.51
N ILE A 69 -29.94 0.03 17.70
CA ILE A 69 -29.07 -1.09 17.35
C ILE A 69 -28.96 -1.27 15.83
N GLU A 70 -30.04 -1.04 15.06
CA GLU A 70 -30.04 -1.29 13.61
C GLU A 70 -29.00 -0.47 12.81
N PRO A 71 -28.90 0.86 12.94
CA PRO A 71 -27.86 1.62 12.25
C PRO A 71 -26.44 1.24 12.68
N LEU A 72 -26.25 0.89 13.96
CA LEU A 72 -24.97 0.40 14.47
C LEU A 72 -24.57 -0.92 13.84
N LEU A 73 -25.52 -1.86 13.71
CA LEU A 73 -25.30 -3.12 13.00
C LEU A 73 -24.97 -2.88 11.53
N ASN A 74 -25.67 -1.95 10.87
CA ASN A 74 -25.40 -1.60 9.47
C ASN A 74 -24.00 -0.98 9.31
N PHE A 75 -23.59 -0.12 10.24
CA PHE A 75 -22.23 0.44 10.29
C PHE A 75 -21.18 -0.65 10.47
N ALA A 76 -21.37 -1.57 11.43
CA ALA A 76 -20.46 -2.67 11.69
C ALA A 76 -20.33 -3.60 10.47
N TRP A 77 -21.46 -4.00 9.88
CA TRP A 77 -21.48 -4.85 8.69
C TRP A 77 -20.79 -4.19 7.50
N THR A 78 -21.10 -2.92 7.22
CA THR A 78 -20.47 -2.16 6.14
C THR A 78 -18.96 -2.06 6.36
N THR A 79 -18.51 -1.87 7.59
CA THR A 79 -17.09 -1.80 7.94
C THR A 79 -16.39 -3.15 7.72
N ILE A 80 -17.01 -4.27 8.13
CA ILE A 80 -16.48 -5.62 7.89
C ILE A 80 -16.34 -5.89 6.38
N VAL A 81 -17.36 -5.53 5.59
CA VAL A 81 -17.33 -5.67 4.13
C VAL A 81 -16.20 -4.84 3.52
N ILE A 82 -16.02 -3.59 3.96
CA ILE A 82 -14.92 -2.73 3.49
C ILE A 82 -13.56 -3.34 3.82
N ILE A 83 -13.36 -3.86 5.04
CA ILE A 83 -12.12 -4.53 5.44
C ILE A 83 -11.85 -5.74 4.53
N GLY A 84 -12.86 -6.57 4.28
CA GLY A 84 -12.76 -7.71 3.36
C GLY A 84 -12.35 -7.29 1.95
N LEU A 85 -12.94 -6.21 1.42
CA LEU A 85 -12.60 -5.67 0.11
C LEU A 85 -11.19 -5.04 0.06
N ILE A 86 -10.73 -4.41 1.14
CA ILE A 86 -9.36 -3.90 1.25
C ILE A 86 -8.36 -5.06 1.22
N ILE A 87 -8.62 -6.12 1.98
CA ILE A 87 -7.79 -7.34 1.97
C ILE A 87 -7.76 -7.94 0.56
N ALA A 88 -8.92 -8.05 -0.10
CA ALA A 88 -9.00 -8.52 -1.48
C ALA A 88 -8.21 -7.62 -2.44
N THR A 89 -8.29 -6.30 -2.27
CA THR A 89 -7.55 -5.31 -3.07
C THR A 89 -6.03 -5.50 -2.91
N ILE A 90 -5.55 -5.69 -1.68
CA ILE A 90 -4.13 -5.96 -1.38
C ILE A 90 -3.70 -7.29 -2.02
N ALA A 91 -4.52 -8.34 -1.91
CA ALA A 91 -4.24 -9.64 -2.52
C ALA A 91 -4.13 -9.55 -4.05
N VAL A 92 -5.05 -8.83 -4.70
CA VAL A 92 -5.00 -8.61 -6.15
C VAL A 92 -3.78 -7.78 -6.56
N MET A 93 -3.42 -6.75 -5.79
CA MET A 93 -2.19 -5.99 -6.04
C MET A 93 -0.95 -6.88 -5.91
N ALA A 94 -0.89 -7.73 -4.88
CA ALA A 94 0.22 -8.66 -4.68
C ALA A 94 0.31 -9.68 -5.84
N MET A 95 -0.82 -10.17 -6.34
CA MET A 95 -0.86 -11.00 -7.54
C MET A 95 -0.29 -10.27 -8.75
N ALA A 96 -0.72 -9.02 -8.96
CA ALA A 96 -0.24 -8.19 -10.06
C ALA A 96 1.27 -7.93 -9.97
N HIS A 97 1.79 -7.59 -8.78
CA HIS A 97 3.23 -7.46 -8.55
C HIS A 97 3.97 -8.77 -8.82
N GLY A 98 3.41 -9.92 -8.44
CA GLY A 98 4.01 -11.23 -8.72
C GLY A 98 4.19 -11.49 -10.22
N THR A 99 3.24 -11.09 -11.06
CA THR A 99 3.37 -11.20 -12.53
C THR A 99 4.53 -10.36 -13.07
N ILE A 100 4.70 -9.15 -12.57
CA ILE A 100 5.79 -8.26 -12.98
C ILE A 100 7.14 -8.76 -12.45
N MET A 101 7.18 -9.22 -11.20
CA MET A 101 8.39 -9.79 -10.60
C MET A 101 8.91 -11.00 -11.38
N ASN A 102 8.03 -11.77 -12.02
CA ASN A 102 8.44 -12.85 -12.92
C ASN A 102 9.17 -12.32 -14.16
N GLN A 103 8.67 -11.24 -14.76
CA GLN A 103 9.36 -10.60 -15.89
C GLN A 103 10.69 -9.96 -15.46
N LEU A 104 10.76 -9.39 -14.26
CA LEU A 104 11.99 -8.83 -13.72
C LEU A 104 13.03 -9.90 -13.42
N LYS A 105 12.59 -11.10 -13.04
CA LYS A 105 13.45 -12.26 -12.88
C LYS A 105 14.00 -12.75 -14.22
N GLU A 106 13.15 -12.89 -15.23
CA GLU A 106 13.59 -13.21 -16.59
C GLU A 106 14.56 -12.16 -17.13
N HIS A 107 14.31 -10.87 -16.85
CA HIS A 107 15.22 -9.78 -17.17
C HIS A 107 16.56 -9.86 -16.43
N GLN A 108 16.56 -10.31 -15.17
CA GLN A 108 17.79 -10.54 -14.41
C GLN A 108 18.64 -11.66 -15.03
N GLU A 109 18.00 -12.72 -15.55
CA GLU A 109 18.65 -13.90 -16.11
C GLU A 109 19.08 -13.71 -17.58
N THR A 110 18.28 -12.98 -18.38
CA THR A 110 18.47 -12.88 -19.84
C THR A 110 18.88 -11.49 -20.34
N GLY A 111 18.80 -10.47 -19.49
CA GLY A 111 19.02 -9.07 -19.86
C GLY A 111 17.89 -8.43 -20.67
N ASN A 112 16.81 -9.16 -20.99
CA ASN A 112 15.69 -8.66 -21.77
C ASN A 112 14.35 -8.95 -21.10
N ILE A 113 13.39 -8.03 -21.23
CA ILE A 113 11.99 -8.26 -20.83
C ILE A 113 11.27 -8.98 -21.98
N SER A 114 10.82 -10.20 -21.72
CA SER A 114 10.06 -11.01 -22.68
C SER A 114 8.71 -10.35 -23.03
N THR A 115 8.29 -10.48 -24.29
CA THR A 115 6.94 -10.06 -24.69
C THR A 115 5.94 -11.09 -24.19
N PRO A 116 4.88 -10.69 -23.46
CA PRO A 116 3.85 -11.62 -23.02
C PRO A 116 3.21 -12.34 -24.21
N THR A 117 3.29 -13.67 -24.24
CA THR A 117 2.70 -14.51 -25.30
C THR A 117 1.22 -14.83 -25.08
N SER A 118 0.71 -14.52 -23.88
CA SER A 118 -0.70 -14.61 -23.50
C SER A 118 -1.03 -13.43 -22.60
N TRP A 119 -2.31 -13.04 -22.58
CA TRP A 119 -2.81 -11.94 -21.76
C TRP A 119 -2.82 -12.27 -20.26
N PHE A 120 -2.72 -13.56 -19.90
CA PHE A 120 -2.62 -14.02 -18.51
C PHE A 120 -1.75 -15.28 -18.41
N LYS A 121 -0.49 -15.12 -17.98
CA LYS A 121 0.42 -16.21 -17.61
C LYS A 121 1.03 -15.94 -16.23
N PRO A 122 0.24 -16.02 -15.15
CA PRO A 122 0.77 -15.83 -13.82
C PRO A 122 1.75 -16.97 -13.49
N SER A 123 2.94 -16.62 -13.03
CA SER A 123 3.83 -17.60 -12.42
C SER A 123 3.26 -17.96 -11.04
N VAL A 124 2.45 -19.03 -10.96
CA VAL A 124 1.74 -19.42 -9.72
C VAL A 124 2.67 -19.44 -8.50
N ARG A 125 3.90 -19.92 -8.66
CA ARG A 125 4.91 -19.97 -7.60
C ARG A 125 5.42 -18.59 -7.16
N LEU A 126 5.82 -17.72 -8.09
CA LEU A 126 6.33 -16.38 -7.74
C LEU A 126 5.21 -15.47 -7.22
N MET A 127 4.00 -15.67 -7.75
CA MET A 127 2.78 -15.02 -7.31
C MET A 127 2.46 -15.44 -5.87
N GLY A 128 2.49 -16.75 -5.56
CA GLY A 128 2.32 -17.26 -4.20
C GLY A 128 3.34 -16.68 -3.22
N ARG A 129 4.62 -16.63 -3.60
CA ARG A 129 5.65 -15.96 -2.77
C ARG A 129 5.41 -14.47 -2.61
N THR A 130 4.97 -13.77 -3.65
CA THR A 130 4.69 -12.32 -3.53
C THR A 130 3.52 -12.07 -2.58
N ILE A 131 2.45 -12.87 -2.68
CA ILE A 131 1.32 -12.82 -1.76
C ILE A 131 1.76 -13.14 -0.34
N GLU A 132 2.52 -14.23 -0.13
CA GLU A 132 3.02 -14.65 1.18
C GLU A 132 3.92 -13.57 1.80
N GLY A 133 4.83 -13.00 1.01
CA GLY A 133 5.72 -11.93 1.46
C GLY A 133 4.95 -10.67 1.85
N VAL A 134 4.03 -10.21 1.00
CA VAL A 134 3.18 -9.03 1.29
C VAL A 134 2.30 -9.29 2.51
N PHE A 135 1.73 -10.50 2.63
CA PHE A 135 0.93 -10.90 3.79
C PHE A 135 1.74 -10.82 5.07
N PHE A 136 2.90 -11.49 5.16
CA PHE A 136 3.71 -11.45 6.37
C PHE A 136 4.29 -10.08 6.68
N THR A 137 4.67 -9.30 5.65
CA THR A 137 5.03 -7.88 5.85
C THR A 137 3.85 -7.11 6.44
N THR A 138 2.63 -7.29 5.92
CA THR A 138 1.42 -6.63 6.43
C THR A 138 1.10 -7.03 7.86
N VAL A 139 1.29 -8.31 8.22
CA VAL A 139 1.11 -8.80 9.60
C VAL A 139 2.03 -8.08 10.59
N ILE A 140 3.25 -7.73 10.20
CA ILE A 140 4.16 -6.94 11.05
C ILE A 140 3.59 -5.55 11.32
N PHE A 141 3.06 -4.86 10.29
CA PHE A 141 2.41 -3.56 10.45
C PHE A 141 1.12 -3.65 11.29
N VAL A 142 0.25 -4.61 11.01
CA VAL A 142 -1.00 -4.81 11.76
C VAL A 142 -0.71 -5.15 13.22
N GLY A 143 0.27 -6.00 13.49
CA GLY A 143 0.70 -6.34 14.85
C GLY A 143 1.18 -5.11 15.63
N PHE A 144 1.91 -4.20 14.99
CA PHE A 144 2.31 -2.93 15.59
C PHE A 144 1.11 -2.04 15.92
N ILE A 145 0.14 -1.89 15.01
CA ILE A 145 -1.07 -1.09 15.25
C ILE A 145 -1.93 -1.69 16.37
N ILE A 146 -2.09 -3.01 16.43
CA ILE A 146 -2.82 -3.68 17.51
C ILE A 146 -2.13 -3.42 18.86
N LEU A 147 -0.80 -3.51 18.90
CA LEU A 147 -0.02 -3.23 20.11
C LEU A 147 -0.18 -1.77 20.55
N GLU A 148 -0.14 -0.83 19.62
CA GLU A 148 -0.35 0.59 19.89
C GLU A 148 -1.74 0.85 20.47
N ILE A 149 -2.80 0.32 19.84
CA ILE A 149 -4.18 0.43 20.34
C ILE A 149 -4.28 -0.18 21.74
N ALA A 150 -3.72 -1.37 21.96
CA ALA A 150 -3.73 -2.02 23.28
C ALA A 150 -3.05 -1.14 24.34
N LEU A 151 -1.88 -0.56 24.03
CA LEU A 151 -1.18 0.34 24.93
C LEU A 151 -2.01 1.60 25.25
N LEU A 152 -2.64 2.21 24.25
CA LEU A 152 -3.52 3.36 24.44
C LEU A 152 -4.72 3.01 25.32
N THR A 153 -5.37 1.87 25.09
CA THR A 153 -6.49 1.43 25.94
C THR A 153 -6.08 1.20 27.39
N VAL A 154 -4.89 0.62 27.64
CA VAL A 154 -4.37 0.44 29.00
C VAL A 154 -4.14 1.78 29.69
N ILE A 155 -3.57 2.77 28.98
CA ILE A 155 -3.36 4.12 29.52
C ILE A 155 -4.70 4.76 29.91
N GLU A 156 -5.71 4.67 29.05
CA GLU A 156 -7.04 5.25 29.29
C GLU A 156 -7.76 4.55 30.45
N VAL A 157 -7.60 3.23 30.61
CA VAL A 157 -8.16 2.49 31.75
C VAL A 157 -7.46 2.88 33.06
N MET A 158 -6.14 3.03 33.06
CA MET A 158 -5.38 3.42 34.25
C MET A 158 -5.66 4.86 34.68
N LYS A 159 -5.87 5.77 33.72
CA LYS A 159 -6.17 7.18 33.96
C LYS A 159 -7.22 7.68 32.96
N PRO A 160 -8.51 7.52 33.26
CA PRO A 160 -9.60 7.95 32.39
C PRO A 160 -9.52 9.43 32.04
N GLY A 161 -9.74 9.76 30.77
CA GLY A 161 -9.64 11.11 30.24
C GLY A 161 -8.24 11.49 29.77
N THR A 162 -7.21 10.66 29.99
CA THR A 162 -5.83 11.01 29.60
C THR A 162 -5.69 11.23 28.10
N ILE A 163 -6.32 10.39 27.26
CA ILE A 163 -6.25 10.54 25.80
C ILE A 163 -7.08 11.74 25.33
N LEU A 164 -8.28 11.92 25.89
CA LEU A 164 -9.19 13.01 25.53
C LEU A 164 -8.71 14.40 25.99
N GLN A 165 -7.98 14.48 27.10
CA GLN A 165 -7.57 15.74 27.73
C GLN A 165 -6.11 16.14 27.46
N ALA A 166 -5.31 15.30 26.81
CA ALA A 166 -3.89 15.60 26.51
C ALA A 166 -3.63 15.79 25.00
N PRO A 167 -4.07 16.92 24.41
CA PRO A 167 -4.21 17.02 22.95
C PRO A 167 -2.88 17.11 22.19
N ILE A 168 -1.79 17.59 22.79
CA ILE A 168 -0.55 17.84 22.02
C ILE A 168 0.54 16.82 22.34
N THR A 169 0.81 16.56 23.62
CA THR A 169 1.95 15.72 24.00
C THR A 169 1.73 14.25 23.63
N ILE A 170 0.55 13.69 23.88
CA ILE A 170 0.26 12.29 23.55
C ILE A 170 0.17 12.09 22.04
N MET A 171 -0.52 12.98 21.32
CA MET A 171 -0.55 12.96 19.85
C MET A 171 0.85 13.12 19.26
N GLY A 172 1.68 14.01 19.81
CA GLY A 172 3.09 14.16 19.41
C GLY A 172 3.89 12.87 19.62
N CYS A 173 3.74 12.20 20.76
CA CYS A 173 4.38 10.91 21.03
C CYS A 173 3.94 9.83 20.03
N ILE A 174 2.63 9.71 19.75
CA ILE A 174 2.08 8.78 18.76
C ILE A 174 2.71 9.03 17.39
N ILE A 175 2.77 10.29 16.95
CA ILE A 175 3.37 10.66 15.66
C ILE A 175 4.85 10.27 15.61
N VAL A 176 5.61 10.57 16.68
CA VAL A 176 7.04 10.23 16.77
C VAL A 176 7.24 8.71 16.71
N VAL A 177 6.48 7.94 17.49
CA VAL A 177 6.59 6.46 17.52
C VAL A 177 6.24 5.86 16.15
N ASN A 178 5.16 6.32 15.51
CA ASN A 178 4.78 5.90 14.16
C ASN A 178 5.83 6.26 13.10
N THR A 179 6.44 7.44 13.22
CA THR A 179 7.53 7.88 12.34
C THR A 179 8.75 6.99 12.49
N LEU A 180 9.18 6.72 13.73
CA LEU A 180 10.31 5.83 14.02
C LEU A 180 10.06 4.42 13.51
N PHE A 181 8.86 3.87 13.73
CA PHE A 181 8.48 2.55 13.21
C PHE A 181 8.54 2.51 11.68
N SER A 182 8.00 3.53 11.01
CA SER A 182 8.03 3.64 9.54
C SER A 182 9.46 3.69 9.00
N LEU A 183 10.36 4.42 9.67
CA LEU A 183 11.79 4.48 9.31
C LEU A 183 12.48 3.12 9.49
N LEU A 184 12.17 2.41 10.57
CA LEU A 184 12.67 1.06 10.82
C LEU A 184 12.07 0.02 9.88
N ALA A 185 10.89 0.25 9.31
CA ALA A 185 10.26 -0.67 8.37
C ALA A 185 10.89 -0.64 6.96
N ILE A 186 11.69 0.36 6.61
CA ILE A 186 12.29 0.53 5.27
C ILE A 186 13.11 -0.70 4.80
N PRO A 187 13.96 -1.33 5.62
CA PRO A 187 14.66 -2.55 5.25
C PRO A 187 13.74 -3.73 4.90
N LEU A 188 12.48 -3.74 5.34
CA LEU A 188 11.53 -4.80 5.00
C LEU A 188 11.27 -4.88 3.49
N PHE A 189 11.37 -3.77 2.76
CA PHE A 189 11.23 -3.81 1.31
C PHE A 189 12.40 -4.50 0.61
N TYR A 190 13.62 -4.34 1.12
CA TYR A 190 14.78 -5.12 0.66
C TYR A 190 14.58 -6.60 0.98
N VAL A 191 14.14 -6.93 2.20
CA VAL A 191 13.83 -8.30 2.61
C VAL A 191 12.74 -8.92 1.73
N LEU A 192 11.66 -8.19 1.46
CA LEU A 192 10.55 -8.62 0.61
C LEU A 192 11.05 -8.94 -0.81
N THR A 193 11.77 -8.00 -1.41
CA THR A 193 12.32 -8.17 -2.77
C THR A 193 13.26 -9.38 -2.83
N LYS A 194 14.14 -9.52 -1.83
CA LYS A 194 15.06 -10.67 -1.70
C LYS A 194 14.31 -11.99 -1.51
N TYR A 195 13.29 -12.01 -0.67
CA TYR A 195 12.47 -13.19 -0.42
C TYR A 195 11.69 -13.63 -1.66
N VAL A 196 11.14 -12.69 -2.43
CA VAL A 196 10.40 -13.01 -3.67
C VAL A 196 11.34 -13.58 -4.73
N LEU A 197 12.55 -13.04 -4.86
CA LEU A 197 13.50 -13.46 -5.90
C LEU A 197 14.27 -14.76 -5.54
N ASN A 198 14.66 -14.93 -4.27
CA ASN A 198 15.40 -16.11 -3.81
C ASN A 198 14.47 -17.31 -3.58
N LYS A 199 14.77 -18.46 -4.19
CA LYS A 199 13.85 -19.62 -4.22
C LYS A 199 13.88 -20.49 -2.95
N GLU A 200 14.90 -20.36 -2.11
CA GLU A 200 15.29 -21.42 -1.16
C GLU A 200 14.91 -21.15 0.30
N LYS A 201 14.70 -19.88 0.69
CA LYS A 201 14.43 -19.51 2.08
C LYS A 201 12.97 -19.09 2.29
N GLY A 202 12.40 -19.43 3.44
CA GLY A 202 11.12 -18.91 3.91
C GLY A 202 11.19 -17.42 4.28
N TYR A 203 10.04 -16.77 4.43
CA TYR A 203 9.97 -15.33 4.71
C TYR A 203 10.71 -14.96 6.00
N TRP A 204 10.37 -15.61 7.12
CA TRP A 204 10.95 -15.32 8.43
C TRP A 204 12.47 -15.59 8.50
N SER A 205 12.94 -16.64 7.82
CA SER A 205 14.37 -16.93 7.70
C SER A 205 15.10 -15.85 6.87
N THR A 206 14.46 -15.36 5.80
CA THR A 206 15.00 -14.27 4.99
C THR A 206 15.03 -12.96 5.77
N LEU A 207 13.97 -12.66 6.54
CA LEU A 207 13.91 -11.51 7.44
C LEU A 207 15.06 -11.55 8.45
N ALA A 208 15.20 -12.62 9.21
CA ALA A 208 16.25 -12.74 10.23
C ALA A 208 17.66 -12.60 9.64
N SER A 209 17.93 -13.23 8.48
CA SER A 209 19.26 -13.23 7.87
C SER A 209 19.59 -11.95 7.09
N SER A 210 18.60 -11.24 6.57
CA SER A 210 18.81 -10.14 5.61
C SER A 210 18.44 -8.77 6.14
N TYR A 211 17.67 -8.67 7.23
CA TYR A 211 17.27 -7.39 7.80
C TYR A 211 18.46 -6.54 8.24
N GLY A 212 19.46 -7.14 8.91
CA GLY A 212 20.70 -6.45 9.29
C GLY A 212 21.51 -5.94 8.08
N CYS A 213 21.45 -6.65 6.96
CA CYS A 213 22.02 -6.18 5.70
C CYS A 213 21.25 -4.96 5.16
N GLY A 214 19.91 -5.00 5.18
CA GLY A 214 19.09 -3.84 4.80
C GLY A 214 19.34 -2.62 5.69
N LEU A 215 19.48 -2.80 7.01
CA LEU A 215 19.86 -1.74 7.95
C LEU A 215 21.23 -1.13 7.65
N ARG A 216 22.21 -1.94 7.23
CA ARG A 216 23.54 -1.43 6.85
C ARG A 216 23.48 -0.47 5.67
N HIS A 217 22.55 -0.69 4.75
CA HIS A 217 22.32 0.15 3.56
C HIS A 217 21.11 1.09 3.74
N TRP A 218 20.68 1.33 4.98
CA TRP A 218 19.46 2.06 5.31
C TRP A 218 19.40 3.43 4.65
N GLY A 219 20.48 4.22 4.68
CA GLY A 219 20.50 5.56 4.07
C GLY A 219 20.24 5.54 2.57
N SER A 220 20.77 4.56 1.84
CA SER A 220 20.50 4.41 0.41
C SER A 220 19.07 3.94 0.14
N LEU A 221 18.55 3.02 0.96
CA LEU A 221 17.17 2.56 0.85
C LEU A 221 16.20 3.71 1.15
N PHE A 222 16.42 4.45 2.24
CA PHE A 222 15.64 5.62 2.62
C PHE A 222 15.55 6.62 1.46
N LEU A 223 16.68 6.98 0.83
CA LEU A 223 16.66 7.93 -0.29
C LEU A 223 15.89 7.40 -1.50
N VAL A 224 16.03 6.11 -1.84
CA VAL A 224 15.25 5.52 -2.95
C VAL A 224 13.76 5.52 -2.63
N PHE A 225 13.38 5.14 -1.40
CA PHE A 225 11.99 5.13 -0.94
C PHE A 225 11.40 6.52 -0.89
N PHE A 226 12.08 7.47 -0.27
CA PHE A 226 11.64 8.83 -0.10
C PHE A 226 11.38 9.51 -1.45
N VAL A 227 12.33 9.41 -2.39
CA VAL A 227 12.14 10.00 -3.73
C VAL A 227 11.04 9.28 -4.50
N SER A 228 10.95 7.94 -4.42
CA SER A 228 9.90 7.18 -5.11
C SER A 228 8.51 7.53 -4.59
N ILE A 229 8.34 7.59 -3.26
CA ILE A 229 7.08 7.96 -2.62
C ILE A 229 6.73 9.41 -2.95
N LEU A 230 7.69 10.34 -2.90
CA LEU A 230 7.45 11.73 -3.25
C LEU A 230 6.89 11.86 -4.69
N LEU A 231 7.51 11.19 -5.66
CA LEU A 231 7.05 11.18 -7.05
C LEU A 231 5.65 10.57 -7.18
N ILE A 232 5.42 9.42 -6.55
CA ILE A 232 4.13 8.72 -6.60
C ILE A 232 3.03 9.54 -5.92
N THR A 233 3.34 10.23 -4.82
CA THR A 233 2.38 11.08 -4.11
C THR A 233 1.98 12.27 -4.98
N ILE A 234 2.92 12.96 -5.62
CA ILE A 234 2.61 14.09 -6.51
C ILE A 234 1.68 13.63 -7.65
N VAL A 235 2.02 12.52 -8.30
CA VAL A 235 1.19 11.94 -9.37
C VAL A 235 -0.16 11.46 -8.84
N GLY A 236 -0.16 10.80 -7.67
CA GLY A 236 -1.36 10.25 -7.03
C GLY A 236 -2.35 11.31 -6.59
N LEU A 237 -1.88 12.48 -6.12
CA LEU A 237 -2.73 13.62 -5.78
C LEU A 237 -3.54 14.11 -6.99
N VAL A 238 -2.92 14.12 -8.17
CA VAL A 238 -3.60 14.48 -9.42
C VAL A 238 -4.59 13.39 -9.85
N ILE A 239 -4.18 12.12 -9.77
CA ILE A 239 -5.03 10.97 -10.14
C ILE A 239 -6.30 10.92 -9.29
N ILE A 240 -6.20 11.10 -7.98
CA ILE A 240 -7.34 10.94 -7.05
C ILE A 240 -8.21 12.20 -6.93
N LEU A 241 -7.78 13.34 -7.46
CA LEU A 241 -8.49 14.62 -7.42
C LEU A 241 -9.98 14.52 -7.80
N PRO A 242 -10.38 13.90 -8.93
CA PRO A 242 -11.80 13.77 -9.28
C PRO A 242 -12.60 13.00 -8.22
N ALA A 243 -12.02 11.96 -7.64
CA ALA A 243 -12.68 11.19 -6.58
C ALA A 243 -12.85 12.02 -5.29
N ASN A 244 -11.86 12.85 -4.94
CA ASN A 244 -11.94 13.76 -3.80
C ASN A 244 -13.03 14.83 -3.98
N ILE A 245 -13.20 15.36 -5.20
CA ILE A 245 -14.28 16.31 -5.50
C ILE A 245 -15.65 15.65 -5.25
N LEU A 246 -15.84 14.42 -5.72
CA LEU A 246 -17.09 13.67 -5.49
C LEU A 246 -17.30 13.35 -4.01
N TYR A 247 -16.25 12.99 -3.28
CA TYR A 247 -16.31 12.76 -1.84
C TYR A 247 -16.74 14.02 -1.09
N ILE A 248 -16.11 15.17 -1.37
CA ILE A 248 -16.44 16.43 -0.71
C ILE A 248 -17.88 16.85 -1.02
N ALA A 249 -18.31 16.73 -2.29
CA ALA A 249 -19.69 17.01 -2.68
C ALA A 249 -20.69 16.11 -1.94
N ASN A 250 -20.37 14.82 -1.79
CA ASN A 250 -21.21 13.91 -1.03
C ASN A 250 -21.26 14.26 0.45
N TYR A 251 -20.10 14.51 1.04
CA TYR A 251 -20.00 14.88 2.44
C TYR A 251 -20.80 16.15 2.75
N MET A 252 -20.71 17.18 1.91
CA MET A 252 -21.49 18.42 2.08
C MET A 252 -23.00 18.19 1.97
N ALA A 253 -23.45 17.36 1.03
CA ALA A 253 -24.87 17.02 0.90
C ALA A 253 -25.41 16.27 2.13
N GLN A 254 -24.62 15.36 2.70
CA GLN A 254 -24.96 14.63 3.93
C GLN A 254 -24.98 15.56 5.14
N MET A 255 -24.04 16.49 5.23
CA MET A 255 -24.01 17.49 6.30
C MET A 255 -25.19 18.47 6.21
N GLY A 256 -25.57 18.92 5.01
CA GLY A 256 -26.78 19.75 4.82
C GLY A 256 -28.03 19.04 5.32
N GLN A 257 -28.14 17.73 5.06
CA GLN A 257 -29.24 16.92 5.59
C GLN A 257 -29.29 16.91 7.12
N LEU A 258 -28.14 16.86 7.79
CA LEU A 258 -28.06 16.93 9.25
C LEU A 258 -28.61 18.27 9.79
N TYR A 259 -28.49 19.34 9.01
CA TYR A 259 -29.00 20.68 9.37
C TYR A 259 -30.44 20.95 8.89
N GLY A 260 -31.12 19.95 8.32
CA GLY A 260 -32.53 20.02 7.96
C GLY A 260 -32.82 20.19 6.45
N ASP A 261 -31.79 20.29 5.62
CA ASP A 261 -31.98 20.33 4.16
C ASP A 261 -32.41 18.96 3.61
N PRO A 262 -33.21 18.92 2.53
CA PRO A 262 -33.46 17.65 1.84
C PRO A 262 -32.16 17.11 1.23
N LEU A 263 -32.03 15.78 1.17
CA LEU A 263 -30.89 15.16 0.49
C LEU A 263 -30.96 15.47 -1.02
N GLY A 264 -30.22 16.49 -1.45
CA GLY A 264 -30.19 16.95 -2.84
C GLY A 264 -29.33 16.12 -3.79
N MET A 265 -28.99 14.87 -3.43
CA MET A 265 -28.05 14.05 -4.18
C MET A 265 -28.71 13.31 -5.34
N PRO A 266 -28.22 13.48 -6.59
CA PRO A 266 -28.73 12.71 -7.72
C PRO A 266 -28.50 11.20 -7.57
N SER A 267 -29.43 10.38 -8.07
CA SER A 267 -29.35 8.92 -8.01
C SER A 267 -28.12 8.32 -8.73
N TYR A 268 -27.60 9.01 -9.75
CA TYR A 268 -26.41 8.59 -10.50
C TYR A 268 -25.08 8.86 -9.77
N MET A 269 -25.10 9.53 -8.60
CA MET A 269 -23.87 9.84 -7.86
C MET A 269 -23.11 8.58 -7.44
N THR A 270 -23.81 7.52 -7.02
CA THR A 270 -23.16 6.25 -6.65
C THR A 270 -22.41 5.60 -7.83
N PRO A 271 -23.05 5.32 -8.98
CA PRO A 271 -22.33 4.74 -10.12
C PRO A 271 -21.24 5.67 -10.67
N MET A 272 -21.44 6.99 -10.64
CA MET A 272 -20.41 7.96 -11.07
C MET A 272 -19.17 7.92 -10.17
N THR A 273 -19.34 7.91 -8.84
CA THR A 273 -18.24 7.78 -7.88
C THR A 273 -17.51 6.45 -8.04
N TYR A 274 -18.25 5.36 -8.26
CA TYR A 274 -17.66 4.05 -8.51
C TYR A 274 -16.78 4.05 -9.75
N VAL A 275 -17.30 4.49 -10.90
CA VAL A 275 -16.54 4.58 -12.15
C VAL A 275 -15.31 5.47 -12.00
N THR A 276 -15.45 6.59 -11.29
CA THR A 276 -14.33 7.51 -11.02
C THR A 276 -13.24 6.80 -10.22
N TYR A 277 -13.57 6.10 -9.14
CA TYR A 277 -12.58 5.33 -8.39
C TYR A 277 -11.93 4.22 -9.22
N VAL A 278 -12.70 3.48 -10.02
CA VAL A 278 -12.13 2.45 -10.91
C VAL A 278 -11.06 3.06 -11.83
N LEU A 279 -11.34 4.20 -12.46
CA LEU A 279 -10.35 4.89 -13.30
C LEU A 279 -9.13 5.34 -12.49
N CYS A 280 -9.34 5.95 -11.31
CA CYS A 280 -8.26 6.39 -10.44
C CYS A 280 -7.35 5.21 -10.03
N TYR A 281 -7.92 4.11 -9.55
CA TYR A 281 -7.16 2.93 -9.13
C TYR A 281 -6.41 2.27 -10.29
N PHE A 282 -7.01 2.23 -11.49
CA PHE A 282 -6.37 1.66 -12.66
C PHE A 282 -5.10 2.44 -13.04
N ILE A 283 -5.17 3.77 -13.04
CA ILE A 283 -4.00 4.62 -13.32
C ILE A 283 -3.00 4.57 -12.18
N GLN A 284 -3.48 4.62 -10.93
CA GLN A 284 -2.66 4.55 -9.72
C GLN A 284 -1.82 3.28 -9.65
N PHE A 285 -2.35 2.14 -10.12
CA PHE A 285 -1.61 0.88 -10.20
C PHE A 285 -0.30 1.05 -10.99
N TYR A 286 -0.35 1.70 -12.15
CA TYR A 286 0.82 1.92 -12.99
C TYR A 286 1.80 2.95 -12.40
N ALA A 287 1.31 3.92 -11.63
CA ALA A 287 2.17 4.81 -10.84
C ALA A 287 2.91 4.04 -9.73
N LEU A 288 2.22 3.14 -9.03
CA LEU A 288 2.82 2.28 -7.99
C LEU A 288 3.84 1.29 -8.54
N LEU A 289 3.68 0.86 -9.80
CA LEU A 289 4.64 -0.02 -10.46
C LEU A 289 6.06 0.55 -10.49
N LEU A 290 6.18 1.88 -10.52
CA LEU A 290 7.46 2.57 -10.47
C LEU A 290 8.21 2.29 -9.16
N LEU A 291 7.50 2.24 -8.01
CA LEU A 291 8.11 1.89 -6.72
C LEU A 291 8.68 0.47 -6.75
N LEU A 292 7.95 -0.48 -7.32
CA LEU A 292 8.39 -1.87 -7.43
C LEU A 292 9.72 -1.97 -8.19
N LEU A 293 9.86 -1.23 -9.29
CA LEU A 293 11.08 -1.21 -10.11
C LEU A 293 12.25 -0.57 -9.37
N HIS A 294 12.01 0.52 -8.64
CA HIS A 294 13.03 1.13 -7.79
C HIS A 294 13.50 0.18 -6.67
N CYS A 295 12.58 -0.57 -6.05
CA CYS A 295 12.91 -1.58 -5.05
C CYS A 295 13.76 -2.71 -5.64
N TYR A 296 13.41 -3.18 -6.83
CA TYR A 296 14.15 -4.20 -7.56
C TYR A 296 15.60 -3.77 -7.88
N TYR A 297 15.80 -2.56 -8.40
CA TYR A 297 17.16 -2.05 -8.66
C TYR A 297 17.93 -1.73 -7.37
N ALA A 298 17.24 -1.27 -6.32
CA ALA A 298 17.87 -1.05 -5.00
C ALA A 298 18.38 -2.36 -4.41
N TYR A 299 17.57 -3.43 -4.49
CA TYR A 299 17.96 -4.79 -4.12
C TYR A 299 19.20 -5.24 -4.91
N GLY A 300 19.17 -5.15 -6.25
CA GLY A 300 20.30 -5.55 -7.08
C GLY A 300 21.58 -4.75 -6.80
N SER A 301 21.48 -3.46 -6.48
CA SER A 301 22.61 -2.62 -6.06
C SER A 301 23.21 -3.07 -4.73
N ILE A 302 22.38 -3.40 -3.75
CA ILE A 302 22.81 -3.85 -2.42
C ILE A 302 23.51 -5.21 -2.52
N GLU A 303 22.94 -6.16 -3.24
CA GLU A 303 23.55 -7.49 -3.44
C GLU A 303 24.92 -7.37 -4.12
N ALA A 304 25.05 -6.53 -5.15
CA ALA A 304 26.33 -6.30 -5.81
C ALA A 304 27.39 -5.73 -4.85
N LYS A 305 27.01 -4.77 -3.99
CA LYS A 305 27.92 -4.18 -2.99
C LYS A 305 28.33 -5.18 -1.91
N GLU A 306 27.41 -6.03 -1.45
CA GLU A 306 27.74 -7.05 -0.46
C GLU A 306 28.60 -8.18 -1.05
N GLN A 307 28.38 -8.55 -2.31
CA GLN A 307 29.25 -9.49 -3.02
C GLN A 307 30.67 -8.94 -3.18
N GLU A 308 30.82 -7.69 -3.64
CA GLU A 308 32.14 -7.03 -3.75
C GLU A 308 32.85 -6.97 -2.40
N ARG A 309 32.11 -6.65 -1.33
CA ARG A 309 32.65 -6.62 0.03
C ARG A 309 33.09 -8.00 0.53
N GLN A 310 32.33 -9.04 0.23
CA GLN A 310 32.70 -10.42 0.60
C GLN A 310 33.94 -10.86 -0.16
N GLN A 311 34.02 -10.55 -1.45
CA GLN A 311 35.19 -10.86 -2.28
C GLN A 311 36.45 -10.13 -1.78
N GLN A 312 36.36 -8.83 -1.49
CA GLN A 312 37.48 -8.08 -0.88
C GLN A 312 37.96 -8.68 0.45
N LYS A 313 37.05 -9.19 1.28
CA LYS A 313 37.44 -9.86 2.53
C LYS A 313 38.15 -11.18 2.26
N LEU A 314 37.74 -11.93 1.25
CA LEU A 314 38.41 -13.16 0.85
C LEU A 314 39.81 -12.87 0.30
N ASP A 315 39.94 -11.84 -0.54
CA ASP A 315 41.23 -11.41 -1.13
C ASP A 315 42.23 -10.91 -0.07
N ILE A 316 41.76 -10.36 1.07
CA ILE A 316 42.63 -9.96 2.19
C ILE A 316 43.08 -11.17 3.03
N LEU A 317 42.32 -12.27 3.01
CA LEU A 317 42.58 -13.47 3.80
C LEU A 317 43.40 -14.55 3.05
N SER A 318 43.52 -14.42 1.72
CA SER A 318 44.34 -15.26 0.84
C SER A 318 45.77 -14.74 0.72
#